data_AF-A0A1F6AXM0-F1
#
_entry.id   AF-A0A1F6AXM0-F1
#
_cell.length_a   1.000
_cell.length_b   1.000
_cell.length_c   1.000
_cell.angle_alpha   90.00
_cell.angle_beta   90.00
_cell.angle_gamma   90.00
#
_symmetry.space_group_name_H-M   'P 1'
#
loop_
_entity.id
_entity.type
_entity.pdbx_description
1 polymer ?
#
loop_
_entity_poly.entity_id
_entity_poly.type
_entity_poly.pdbx_seq_one_letter_code
_entity_poly.pdbx_strand_id
1 'polypeptide(L)' 'MDKVIEMLERGDYCIDVVHQSIAVQAALRETDQIILKNHMQTCVADSIRQGNATEVIDEVMRVMEKKNG' A
#
# COMPACT_ATOMS: atom_id res chain seq x y z
N MET A 1 -9.94 -6.13 -7.64
CA MET A 1 -9.54 -5.51 -8.92
C MET A 1 -10.44 -5.96 -10.06
N ASP A 2 -10.93 -7.20 -10.00
CA ASP A 2 -11.86 -7.86 -10.93
C ASP A 2 -12.96 -6.96 -11.47
N LYS A 3 -13.59 -6.15 -10.61
CA LYS A 3 -14.64 -5.23 -11.04
C LYS A 3 -14.20 -4.24 -12.13
N VAL A 4 -12.98 -3.70 -12.04
CA VAL A 4 -12.43 -2.77 -13.06
C VAL A 4 -12.21 -3.50 -14.38
N ILE A 5 -11.76 -4.76 -14.31
CA ILE A 5 -11.51 -5.62 -15.47
C ILE A 5 -12.84 -5.96 -16.16
N GLU A 6 -13.85 -6.38 -15.41
CA GLU A 6 -15.20 -6.64 -15.92
C GLU A 6 -15.81 -5.41 -16.60
N MET A 7 -15.63 -4.21 -16.05
CA MET A 7 -16.15 -2.98 -16.66
C MET A 7 -15.47 -2.70 -18.02
N LEU A 8 -14.16 -2.95 -18.11
CA LEU A 8 -13.42 -2.84 -19.37
C LEU A 8 -13.90 -3.87 -20.40
N GLU A 9 -14.04 -5.13 -20.02
CA GLU A 9 -14.47 -6.22 -20.90
C GLU A 9 -15.91 -6.03 -21.43
N ARG A 10 -16.79 -5.43 -20.63
CA ARG A 10 -18.17 -5.12 -21.02
C ARG A 10 -18.30 -3.86 -21.88
N GLY A 11 -17.21 -3.12 -22.08
CA GLY A 11 -17.22 -1.87 -22.83
C GLY A 11 -17.96 -0.73 -22.10
N ASP A 12 -17.93 -0.73 -20.77
CA ASP A 12 -18.48 0.37 -19.96
C ASP A 12 -17.74 1.68 -20.29
N TYR A 13 -18.38 2.83 -20.03
CA TYR A 13 -17.84 4.14 -20.40
C TYR A 13 -16.46 4.38 -19.77
N CYS A 14 -15.47 4.74 -20.58
CA CYS A 14 -14.07 4.81 -20.19
C CYS A 14 -13.82 5.65 -18.93
N ILE A 15 -14.55 6.75 -18.76
CA ILE A 15 -14.41 7.62 -17.59
C ILE A 15 -14.88 6.92 -16.30
N ASP A 16 -15.92 6.10 -16.38
CA ASP A 16 -16.43 5.36 -15.22
C ASP A 16 -15.45 4.24 -14.81
N VAL A 17 -14.83 3.57 -15.80
CA VAL A 17 -13.75 2.61 -15.56
C VAL A 17 -12.57 3.29 -14.86
N VAL A 18 -12.18 4.49 -15.31
CA VAL A 18 -11.11 5.28 -14.70
C VAL A 18 -11.48 5.69 -13.27
N HIS A 19 -12.70 6.17 -13.02
CA HIS A 19 -13.15 6.50 -11.67
C HIS A 19 -13.10 5.28 -10.74
N GLN A 20 -13.57 4.12 -11.20
CA GLN A 20 -13.51 2.90 -10.40
C GLN A 20 -12.07 2.45 -10.13
N SER A 21 -11.18 2.59 -11.12
CA SER A 21 -9.75 2.31 -10.95
C SER A 21 -9.11 3.22 -9.89
N ILE A 22 -9.39 4.53 -9.94
CA ILE A 22 -8.92 5.51 -8.93
C ILE A 22 -9.43 5.15 -7.53
N ALA A 23 -10.70 4.75 -7.40
CA ALA A 23 -11.26 4.32 -6.13
C ALA A 23 -10.52 3.11 -5.55
N VAL A 24 -10.20 2.11 -6.39
CA VAL A 24 -9.40 0.94 -5.98
C VAL A 24 -7.98 1.37 -5.56
N GLN A 25 -7.34 2.27 -6.30
CA GLN A 25 -6.02 2.80 -5.95
C GLN A 25 -6.04 3.55 -4.60
N ALA A 26 -7.10 4.32 -4.32
CA ALA A 26 -7.26 5.01 -3.04
C ALA A 26 -7.39 4.02 -1.87
N ALA A 27 -8.22 2.98 -2.04
CA ALA A 27 -8.39 1.93 -1.04
C ALA A 27 -7.08 1.16 -0.78
N LEU A 28 -6.30 0.87 -1.82
CA LEU A 28 -4.98 0.25 -1.67
C LEU A 28 -4.02 1.16 -0.89
N ARG A 29 -3.98 2.47 -1.20
CA ARG A 29 -3.14 3.43 -0.47
C ARG A 29 -3.50 3.49 1.03
N GLU A 30 -4.79 3.47 1.35
CA GLU A 30 -5.25 3.44 2.74
C GLU A 30 -4.87 2.12 3.42
N THR A 31 -5.03 0.99 2.73
CA THR A 31 -4.63 -0.33 3.22
C THR A 31 -3.14 -0.38 3.53
N ASP A 32 -2.29 0.14 2.64
CA ASP A 32 -0.84 0.23 2.85
C ASP A 32 -0.48 1.06 4.09
N GLN A 33 -1.19 2.17 4.33
CA GLN A 33 -1.00 3.01 5.52
C GLN A 33 -1.35 2.25 6.81
N ILE A 34 -2.44 1.49 6.81
CA ILE A 34 -2.86 0.68 7.95
C ILE A 34 -1.82 -0.41 8.23
N ILE A 35 -1.37 -1.12 7.19
CA ILE A 35 -0.35 -2.17 7.30
C ILE A 35 0.95 -1.57 7.86
N LEU A 36 1.43 -0.47 7.29
CA LEU A 36 2.66 0.18 7.74
C LEU A 36 2.54 0.65 9.20
N LYS A 37 1.42 1.28 9.57
CA LYS A 37 1.18 1.70 10.95
C LYS A 37 1.23 0.50 11.92
N ASN A 38 0.56 -0.60 11.59
CA ASN A 38 0.59 -1.80 12.41
C ASN A 38 2.01 -2.38 12.52
N HIS A 39 2.77 -2.43 11.42
CA HIS A 39 4.16 -2.88 11.42
C HIS A 39 5.05 -2.00 12.31
N MET A 40 4.90 -0.67 12.25
CA MET A 40 5.61 0.28 13.10
C MET A 40 5.30 0.06 14.59
N GLN A 41 4.05 -0.25 14.93
CA GLN A 41 3.60 -0.44 16.32
C GLN A 41 3.96 -1.81 16.91
N THR A 42 4.26 -2.80 16.07
CA THR A 42 4.51 -4.19 16.48
C THR A 42 5.96 -4.58 16.17
N CYS A 43 6.22 -5.08 14.96
CA CYS A 43 7.52 -5.57 14.52
C CYS A 43 8.66 -4.57 14.75
N VAL A 44 8.48 -3.32 14.34
CA VAL A 44 9.53 -2.28 14.46
C VAL A 44 9.78 -1.93 15.93
N ALA A 45 8.72 -1.70 16.69
CA ALA A 45 8.83 -1.40 18.12
C ALA A 45 9.54 -2.51 18.89
N ASP A 46 9.26 -3.77 18.57
CA ASP A 46 9.89 -4.93 19.19
C ASP A 46 11.36 -5.09 18.77
N SER A 47 11.69 -4.92 17.49
CA SER A 47 13.09 -4.94 17.03
C SER A 47 13.93 -3.83 17.67
N ILE A 48 13.37 -2.63 17.86
CA ILE A 48 14.05 -1.54 18.55
C ILE A 48 14.33 -1.93 20.01
N ARG A 49 13.35 -2.53 20.71
CA ARG A 49 13.54 -3.01 22.10
C ARG A 49 14.61 -4.11 22.20
N GLN A 50 14.81 -4.88 21.13
CA GLN A 50 15.83 -5.93 21.05
C GLN A 50 17.21 -5.41 20.62
N GLY A 51 17.36 -4.11 20.37
CA GLY A 51 18.64 -3.48 19.99
C GLY A 51 18.93 -3.46 18.49
N ASN A 52 17.97 -3.86 17.65
CA ASN A 52 18.13 -3.96 16.19
C ASN A 52 17.57 -2.73 15.45
N ALA A 53 17.68 -1.54 16.06
CA ALA A 53 17.02 -0.34 15.56
C ALA A 53 17.47 0.06 14.14
N THR A 54 18.78 -0.02 13.86
CA THR A 54 19.33 0.35 12.55
C THR A 54 18.80 -0.54 11.43
N GLU A 55 18.87 -1.85 11.61
CA GLU A 55 18.44 -2.82 10.59
C GLU A 55 16.95 -2.66 10.25
N VAL A 56 16.10 -2.55 11.27
CA VAL A 56 14.65 -2.46 11.04
C VAL A 56 14.23 -1.10 10.47
N ILE A 57 14.95 -0.02 10.79
CA ILE A 57 14.71 1.29 10.18
C ILE A 57 15.12 1.26 8.70
N ASP A 58 16.26 0.66 8.37
CA ASP A 58 16.73 0.52 6.98
C ASP A 58 15.75 -0.30 6.14
N GLU A 59 15.16 -1.36 6.70
CA GLU A 59 14.09 -2.14 6.06
C GLU A 59 12.89 -1.27 5.68
N VAL A 60 12.37 -0.50 6.65
CA VAL A 60 11.23 0.41 6.43
C VAL A 60 11.57 1.47 5.38
N MET A 61 12.78 2.04 5.42
CA MET A 61 13.21 3.05 4.46
C MET A 61 13.28 2.51 3.04
N ARG A 62 13.77 1.29 2.82
CA ARG A 62 13.78 0.65 1.49
C ARG A 62 12.38 0.49 0.90
N VAL A 63 11.39 0.18 1.73
CA VAL A 63 9.98 0.08 1.28
C VAL A 63 9.43 1.45 0.90
N MET A 64 9.78 2.50 1.64
CA MET A 64 9.37 3.87 1.37
C MET A 64 10.03 4.46 0.12
N GLU A 65 11.30 4.14 -0.15
CA GLU A 65 12.00 4.55 -1.36
C GLU A 65 11.36 3.96 -2.62
N LYS A 66 10.96 2.68 -2.56
CA LYS A 66 10.26 2.01 -3.67
C LYS A 66 8.92 2.65 -4.03
N LYS A 67 8.28 3.37 -3.09
CA LYS A 67 7.00 4.07 -3.28
C LYS A 67 7.14 5.40 -4.04
N ASN A 68 8.36 5.94 -4.15
CA ASN A 68 8.63 7.23 -4.78
C ASN A 68 9.19 7.12 -6.22
N GLY A 69 9.23 5.90 -6.77
CA GLY A 69 9.63 5.61 -8.15
C GLY A 69 8.46 5.33 -9.08
#